data_AF-A0A7C6GGI6-F1
#
_entry.id   AF-A0A7C6GGI6-F1
#
_cell.length_a   1.000
_cell.length_b   1.000
_cell.length_c   1.000
_cell.angle_alpha   90.00
_cell.angle_beta   90.00
_cell.angle_gamma   90.00
#
_symmetry.space_group_name_H-M   'P 1'
#
loop_
_entity.id
_entity.type
_entity.pdbx_description
1 polymer ?
#
loop_
_entity_poly.entity_id
_entity_poly.type
_entity_poly.pdbx_seq_one_letter_code
_entity_poly.pdbx_strand_id
1 'polypeptide(L)' 'MDLIYEVEAGLASLDSAIQQFAGIALDWDGAAARMVRVQIGTLLQQMVAVRTELSQARFELISARQEYLDQLAAALLGVG' A
#
# COMPACT_ATOMS: atom_id res chain seq x y z
N MET A 1 11.04 -2.52 15.63
CA MET A 1 9.72 -2.21 15.08
C MET A 1 9.44 -3.31 14.05
N ASP A 2 8.23 -3.88 14.02
CA ASP A 2 7.90 -5.02 13.14
C ASP A 2 7.67 -4.51 11.71
N LEU A 3 8.38 -5.06 10.74
CA LEU A 3 8.25 -4.68 9.32
C LEU A 3 6.82 -4.86 8.80
N ILE A 4 6.08 -5.86 9.29
CA ILE A 4 4.65 -6.05 8.94
C ILE A 4 3.83 -4.84 9.40
N TYR A 5 4.08 -4.39 10.63
CA TYR A 5 3.36 -3.28 11.23
C TYR A 5 3.63 -1.95 10.48
N GLU A 6 4.88 -1.70 10.08
CA GLU A 6 5.24 -0.52 9.30
C GLU A 6 4.57 -0.50 7.92
N VAL A 7 4.52 -1.66 7.25
CA VAL A 7 3.84 -1.82 5.96
C VAL A 7 2.33 -1.60 6.09
N GLU A 8 1.70 -2.11 7.15
CA GLU A 8 0.27 -1.90 7.41
C GLU A 8 -0.05 -0.43 7.71
N ALA A 9 0.78 0.25 8.50
CA ALA A 9 0.65 1.68 8.75
C ALA A 9 0.80 2.51 7.46
N GLY A 10 1.75 2.14 6.60
CA GLY A 10 1.95 2.78 5.29
C GLY A 10 0.74 2.62 4.37
N LEU A 11 0.16 1.41 4.31
CA LEU A 11 -1.06 1.15 3.54
C LEU A 11 -2.25 1.98 4.04
N ALA A 12 -2.45 2.06 5.36
CA ALA A 12 -3.52 2.87 5.95
C ALA A 12 -3.34 4.37 5.64
N SER A 13 -2.10 4.87 5.68
CA SER A 13 -1.79 6.26 5.31
C SER A 13 -2.07 6.53 3.84
N LEU A 14 -1.72 5.59 2.94
CA LEU A 14 -2.00 5.71 1.50
C LEU A 14 -3.49 5.69 1.21
N ASP A 15 -4.24 4.78 1.82
CA ASP A 15 -5.70 4.70 1.64
C ASP A 15 -6.39 5.99 2.10
N SER A 16 -5.96 6.58 3.24
CA SER A 16 -6.47 7.87 3.71
C SER A 16 -6.16 9.01 2.73
N ALA A 17 -4.93 9.07 2.22
CA ALA A 17 -4.55 10.12 1.28
C ALA A 17 -5.28 9.99 -0.06
N ILE A 18 -5.48 8.77 -0.58
CA ILE A 18 -6.28 8.51 -1.79
C ILE A 18 -7.72 9.01 -1.60
N GLN A 19 -8.34 8.71 -0.45
CA GLN A 19 -9.69 9.19 -0.14
C GLN A 19 -9.78 10.71 -0.08
N GLN A 20 -8.79 11.36 0.54
CA GLN A 20 -8.71 12.82 0.60
C GLN A 20 -8.61 13.45 -0.79
N PHE A 21 -7.72 12.94 -1.65
CA PHE A 21 -7.55 13.45 -3.01
C PHE A 21 -8.74 13.16 -3.93
N ALA A 22 -9.37 11.99 -3.79
CA ALA A 22 -10.60 11.66 -4.52
C ALA A 22 -11.79 12.54 -4.11
N GLY A 23 -11.81 12.99 -2.85
CA GLY A 23 -12.84 13.89 -2.31
C GLY A 23 -12.69 15.36 -2.75
N ILE A 24 -11.61 15.73 -3.46
CA ILE A 24 -11.44 17.09 -3.97
C ILE A 24 -12.39 17.31 -5.16
N ALA A 25 -13.64 17.70 -4.84
CA ALA A 25 -14.55 18.31 -5.80
C ALA A 25 -14.03 19.71 -6.13
N LEU A 26 -13.29 19.84 -7.22
CA LEU A 26 -12.82 21.13 -7.73
C LEU A 26 -14.01 21.94 -8.24
N ASP A 27 -14.57 22.79 -7.39
CA ASP A 27 -15.57 23.84 -7.68
C ASP A 27 -15.06 24.93 -8.64
N TRP A 28 -13.89 24.73 -9.24
CA TRP A 28 -13.26 25.67 -10.15
C TRP A 28 -13.66 25.30 -11.58
N ASP A 29 -14.07 26.30 -12.35
CA ASP A 29 -14.35 26.15 -13.78
C ASP A 29 -13.27 26.83 -14.62
N GLY A 30 -13.03 26.33 -15.83
CA GLY A 30 -12.02 26.84 -16.77
C GLY A 30 -10.77 25.96 -16.93
N ALA A 31 -9.83 26.44 -17.77
CA ALA A 31 -8.66 25.67 -18.20
C ALA A 31 -7.71 25.28 -17.05
N ALA A 32 -7.52 26.16 -16.06
CA ALA A 32 -6.71 25.89 -14.88
C ALA A 32 -7.30 24.76 -14.03
N ALA A 33 -8.63 24.76 -13.84
CA ALA A 33 -9.32 23.70 -13.10
C ALA A 33 -9.21 22.33 -13.80
N ARG A 34 -9.31 22.30 -15.13
CA ARG A 34 -9.09 21.07 -15.92
C ARG A 34 -7.68 20.53 -15.75
N MET A 35 -6.66 21.39 -15.78
CA MET A 35 -5.27 20.97 -15.54
C MET A 35 -5.09 20.40 -14.13
N VAL A 36 -5.64 21.04 -13.11
CA VAL A 36 -5.55 20.55 -11.73
C VAL A 36 -6.25 19.20 -11.58
N ARG A 37 -7.42 19.00 -12.20
CA ARG A 37 -8.10 17.68 -12.21
C ARG A 37 -7.26 16.59 -12.87
N VAL A 38 -6.59 16.89 -13.98
CA VAL A 38 -5.68 15.94 -14.64
C VAL A 38 -4.50 15.60 -13.72
N GLN A 39 -3.87 16.60 -13.11
CA GLN A 39 -2.75 16.39 -12.18
C GLN A 39 -3.15 15.55 -10.97
N ILE A 40 -4.30 15.84 -10.35
CA ILE A 40 -4.84 15.03 -9.23
C ILE A 40 -5.15 13.61 -9.70
N GLY A 41 -5.74 13.44 -10.89
CA GLY A 41 -6.00 12.12 -11.46
C GLY A 41 -4.72 11.31 -11.65
N THR A 42 -3.67 11.92 -12.20
CA THR A 42 -2.36 11.28 -12.34
C THR A 42 -1.74 10.93 -10.98
N LEU A 43 -1.82 11.84 -10.01
CA LEU A 43 -1.32 11.58 -8.65
C LEU A 43 -2.07 10.42 -7.99
N LEU A 44 -3.40 10.37 -8.11
CA LEU A 44 -4.22 9.26 -7.61
C LEU A 44 -3.80 7.93 -8.24
N GLN A 45 -3.56 7.89 -9.55
CA GLN A 45 -3.06 6.68 -10.23
C GLN A 45 -1.69 6.23 -9.68
N GLN A 46 -0.78 7.17 -9.46
CA GLN A 46 0.54 6.87 -8.88
C GLN A 46 0.41 6.33 -7.45
N MET A 47 -0.45 6.93 -6.63
CA MET A 47 -0.68 6.47 -5.26
C MET A 47 -1.30 5.06 -5.22
N VAL A 48 -2.24 4.76 -6.13
CA VAL A 48 -2.82 3.42 -6.26
C VAL A 48 -1.76 2.39 -6.69
N ALA A 49 -0.83 2.76 -7.57
CA ALA A 49 0.29 1.89 -7.95
C ALA A 49 1.19 1.57 -6.75
N VAL A 50 1.63 2.61 -6.00
CA VAL A 50 2.44 2.42 -4.78
C VAL A 50 1.72 1.58 -3.74
N ARG A 51 0.41 1.79 -3.55
CA ARG A 51 -0.43 0.99 -2.65
C ARG A 51 -0.51 -0.48 -3.07
N THR A 52 -0.47 -0.76 -4.37
CA THR A 52 -0.44 -2.13 -4.92
C THR A 52 0.91 -2.80 -4.65
N GLU A 53 2.02 -2.11 -4.94
CA GLU A 53 3.38 -2.61 -4.66
C GLU A 53 3.57 -2.90 -3.17
N LEU A 54 3.13 -1.98 -2.30
CA LEU A 54 3.22 -2.15 -0.86
C LEU A 54 2.35 -3.32 -0.35
N SER A 55 1.18 -3.55 -0.96
CA SER A 55 0.32 -4.70 -0.65
C SER A 55 0.97 -6.01 -1.05
N GLN A 56 1.69 -6.04 -2.18
CA GLN A 56 2.46 -7.21 -2.60
C GLN A 56 3.63 -7.48 -1.65
N ALA A 57 4.39 -6.45 -1.29
CA ALA A 57 5.46 -6.58 -0.30
C ALA A 57 4.95 -7.11 1.05
N ARG A 58 3.76 -6.67 1.49
CA ARG A 58 3.08 -7.23 2.68
C ARG A 58 2.87 -8.73 2.57
N PHE A 59 2.36 -9.19 1.43
CA PHE A 59 2.08 -10.61 1.19
C PHE A 59 3.35 -11.45 1.22
N GLU A 60 4.40 -10.98 0.56
CA GLU A 60 5.71 -11.64 0.52
C GLU A 60 6.31 -11.75 1.92
N LEU A 61 6.22 -10.69 2.72
CA LEU A 61 6.78 -10.67 4.08
C LEU A 61 6.03 -11.61 5.05
N ILE A 62 4.70 -11.70 4.93
CA ILE A 62 3.89 -12.68 5.68
C ILE A 62 4.25 -14.11 5.26
N SER A 63 4.40 -14.35 3.97
CA SER A 63 4.73 -15.67 3.43
C SER A 63 6.11 -16.14 3.91
N ALA A 64 7.13 -15.26 3.84
CA ALA A 64 8.48 -15.55 4.33
C ALA A 64 8.50 -15.83 5.84
N ARG A 65 7.67 -15.11 6.63
CA ARG A 65 7.53 -15.37 8.05
C ARG A 65 6.92 -16.74 8.32
N GLN A 66 5.90 -17.14 7.57
CA GLN A 66 5.27 -18.45 7.70
C GLN A 66 6.27 -19.57 7.35
N GLU A 67 6.99 -19.43 6.25
CA GLU A 67 8.01 -20.39 5.82
C GLU A 67 9.09 -20.59 6.90
N TYR A 68 9.58 -19.49 7.49
CA TYR A 68 10.53 -19.56 8.60
C TYR A 68 9.98 -20.33 9.81
N LEU A 69 8.72 -20.10 10.17
CA LEU A 69 8.08 -20.79 11.29
C LEU A 69 7.89 -22.28 11.00
N ASP A 70 7.54 -22.64 9.77
CA ASP A 70 7.37 -24.03 9.35
C ASP A 70 8.72 -24.77 9.37
N GLN A 71 9.80 -24.14 8.87
CA GLN A 71 11.16 -24.68 8.95
C GLN A 71 11.63 -24.86 10.40
N LEU A 72 11.36 -23.88 11.27
CA LEU A 72 11.68 -23.97 12.69
C LEU A 72 10.90 -25.12 13.37
N ALA A 73 9.61 -25.26 13.07
CA ALA A 73 8.78 -26.35 13.60
C ALA A 73 9.30 -27.72 13.13
N ALA A 74 9.66 -27.86 11.86
CA ALA A 74 10.27 -29.07 11.31
C ALA A 74 11.58 -29.44 12.03
N ALA A 75 12.46 -28.46 12.24
CA ALA A 75 13.71 -28.64 12.96
C ALA A 75 13.50 -29.06 14.43
N LEU A 76 12.52 -28.46 15.12
CA LEU A 76 12.19 -28.79 16.52
C LEU A 76 11.54 -30.17 16.66
N LEU A 77 10.77 -30.61 15.66
CA LEU A 77 10.13 -31.92 15.63
C LEU A 77 11.07 -33.03 15.13
N GLY A 78 12.28 -32.68 14.67
CA GLY A 78 13.24 -33.63 14.09
C GLY A 78 12.76 -34.25 12.77
N VAL A 79 11.86 -33.57 12.06
CA VAL A 79 11.37 -33.99 10.74
C VAL A 79 12.10 -33.16 9.71
N GLY A 80 13.22 -33.68 9.19
CA GLY A 80 14.05 -33.04 8.16
C GLY A 80 14.56 -34.07 7.17
#